data_AF-X1LU70-F1
#
_entry.id   AF-X1LU70-F1
#
_cell.length_a   1.000
_cell.length_b   1.000
_cell.length_c   1.000
_cell.angle_alpha   90.00
_cell.angle_beta   90.00
_cell.angle_gamma   90.00
#
_symmetry.space_group_name_H-M   'P 1'
#
loop_
_entity.id
_entity.type
_entity.pdbx_description
1 polymer ?
#
loop_
_entity_poly.entity_id
_entity_poly.type
_entity_poly.pdbx_seq_one_letter_code
_entity_poly.pdbx_strand_id
1 'polypeptide(L)'
;EWFESPELQSCIMRAIVSFATDVNDCGLGPHFMGMTATIPTLGFARGGTHQIAHAAHKMLVRDGCKFFTHCEVEKVIIENGEAKGIRLTDGTEIGARKLVVSAGLTPAQLCFDLIGREYIDDKLANRVELLETSFGCLMWYTFALHEAPKYEAEAFNPDIHDCLWLGLQPDPDPGHVIRECMWEKMRMFPPRDLEDYCPTVGCHSLVDPSYAPPGKHVAHTEQLSPPASTYTEREWLEIKKQYADDLIAIWQQYAPNMTWDNVIGVDTNTPYDCLRMKNLAPDGTMA
;
A
#
# COMPACT_ATOMS: atom_id res chain seq x y z
N GLU A 1 -21.11 4.26 -16.49
CA GLU A 1 -21.58 4.51 -17.88
C GLU A 1 -20.78 5.59 -18.63
N TRP A 2 -19.46 5.74 -18.39
CA TRP A 2 -18.64 6.74 -19.11
C TRP A 2 -17.70 6.11 -20.15
N PHE A 3 -17.46 4.81 -20.05
CA PHE A 3 -16.62 4.03 -20.97
C PHE A 3 -17.40 2.81 -21.44
N GLU A 4 -17.25 2.43 -22.70
CA GLU A 4 -17.90 1.23 -23.29
C GLU A 4 -17.00 -0.01 -23.22
N SER A 5 -15.67 0.17 -23.24
CA SER A 5 -14.71 -0.94 -23.21
C SER A 5 -14.63 -1.57 -21.80
N PRO A 6 -14.89 -2.88 -21.66
CA PRO A 6 -14.72 -3.57 -20.38
C PRO A 6 -13.24 -3.56 -19.93
N GLU A 7 -12.29 -3.60 -20.87
CA GLU A 7 -10.85 -3.54 -20.57
C GLU A 7 -10.48 -2.24 -19.86
N LEU A 8 -10.99 -1.11 -20.38
CA LEU A 8 -10.75 0.20 -19.78
C LEU A 8 -11.47 0.33 -18.43
N GLN A 9 -12.70 -0.16 -18.32
CA GLN A 9 -13.43 -0.18 -17.05
C GLN A 9 -12.67 -0.98 -15.98
N SER A 10 -12.25 -2.20 -16.30
CA SER A 10 -11.48 -3.05 -15.40
C SER A 10 -10.15 -2.41 -14.99
N CYS A 11 -9.38 -1.88 -15.95
CA CYS A 11 -8.11 -1.19 -15.67
C CYS A 11 -8.29 -0.02 -14.68
N ILE A 12 -9.32 0.81 -14.91
CA ILE A 12 -9.67 1.93 -14.02
C ILE A 12 -10.06 1.43 -12.62
N MET A 13 -10.91 0.41 -12.55
CA MET A 13 -11.38 -0.15 -11.28
C MET A 13 -10.24 -0.81 -10.51
N ARG A 14 -9.33 -1.51 -11.17
CA ARG A 14 -8.17 -2.09 -10.49
C ARG A 14 -7.24 -1.00 -9.97
N ALA A 15 -7.08 0.11 -10.69
CA ALA A 15 -6.29 1.24 -10.20
C ALA A 15 -6.92 1.89 -8.95
N ILE A 16 -8.24 1.93 -8.84
CA ILE A 16 -8.94 2.38 -7.62
C ILE A 16 -8.55 1.54 -6.40
N VAL A 17 -8.46 0.21 -6.55
CA VAL A 17 -8.04 -0.69 -5.46
C VAL A 17 -6.60 -0.43 -5.02
N SER A 18 -5.68 -0.04 -5.92
CA SER A 18 -4.31 0.38 -5.55
C SER A 18 -4.27 1.67 -4.72
N PHE A 19 -5.36 2.45 -4.68
CA PHE A 19 -5.53 3.56 -3.75
C PHE A 19 -6.22 3.15 -2.44
N ALA A 20 -6.25 1.85 -2.13
CA ALA A 20 -6.84 1.29 -0.91
C ALA A 20 -8.31 1.71 -0.71
N THR A 21 -9.06 1.82 -1.81
CA THR A 21 -10.46 2.29 -1.81
C THR A 21 -11.38 1.26 -2.44
N ASP A 22 -12.59 1.07 -1.89
CA ASP A 22 -13.57 0.15 -2.47
C ASP A 22 -14.19 0.77 -3.73
N VAL A 23 -14.14 0.05 -4.84
CA VAL A 23 -14.72 0.49 -6.12
C VAL A 23 -16.21 0.86 -6.09
N ASN A 24 -16.94 0.43 -5.06
CA ASN A 24 -18.36 0.73 -4.83
C ASN A 24 -18.59 2.03 -4.04
N ASP A 25 -17.55 2.67 -3.52
CA ASP A 25 -17.72 3.91 -2.77
C ASP A 25 -18.17 5.07 -3.68
N CYS A 26 -19.00 5.95 -3.12
CA CYS A 26 -19.59 7.05 -3.87
C CYS A 26 -18.53 8.08 -4.32
N GLY A 27 -18.61 8.51 -5.58
CA GLY A 27 -17.81 9.62 -6.09
C GLY A 27 -16.45 9.24 -6.69
N LEU A 28 -16.11 7.94 -6.72
CA LEU A 28 -14.83 7.47 -7.26
C LEU A 28 -14.69 7.64 -8.76
N GLY A 29 -15.77 7.48 -9.53
CA GLY A 29 -15.75 7.73 -10.97
C GLY A 29 -15.24 9.14 -11.32
N PRO A 30 -15.89 10.22 -10.84
CA PRO A 30 -15.41 11.58 -11.02
C PRO A 30 -14.00 11.84 -10.45
N HIS A 31 -13.67 11.26 -9.29
CA HIS A 31 -12.33 11.38 -8.70
C HIS A 31 -11.25 10.80 -9.63
N PHE A 32 -11.47 9.59 -10.13
CA PHE A 32 -10.56 8.92 -11.05
C PHE A 32 -10.44 9.69 -12.38
N MET A 33 -11.55 10.21 -12.91
CA MET A 33 -11.50 11.08 -14.09
C MET A 33 -10.60 12.31 -13.87
N GLY A 34 -10.67 12.95 -12.70
CA GLY A 34 -9.74 14.03 -12.34
C GLY A 34 -8.28 13.56 -12.30
N MET A 35 -8.03 12.37 -11.77
CA MET A 35 -6.70 11.75 -11.72
C MET A 35 -6.15 11.39 -13.10
N THR A 36 -6.99 11.12 -14.11
CA THR A 36 -6.46 10.86 -15.47
C THR A 36 -5.58 11.99 -16.01
N ALA A 37 -5.84 13.24 -15.60
CA ALA A 37 -5.01 14.38 -15.96
C ALA A 37 -3.62 14.38 -15.29
N THR A 38 -3.45 13.64 -14.19
CA THR A 38 -2.19 13.50 -13.45
C THR A 38 -1.44 12.22 -13.80
N ILE A 39 -2.06 11.24 -14.47
CA ILE A 39 -1.38 10.00 -14.91
C ILE A 39 -0.07 10.29 -15.68
N PRO A 40 0.00 11.27 -16.61
CA PRO A 40 1.26 11.62 -17.29
C PRO A 40 2.36 12.17 -16.37
N THR A 41 2.02 12.52 -15.13
CA THR A 41 2.96 13.00 -14.11
C THR A 41 3.47 11.89 -13.19
N LEU A 42 2.95 10.66 -13.33
CA LEU A 42 3.50 9.50 -12.65
C LEU A 42 4.96 9.31 -13.10
N GLY A 43 5.85 9.34 -12.12
CA GLY A 43 7.27 9.37 -12.34
C GLY A 43 7.99 8.40 -11.44
N PHE A 44 9.14 7.93 -11.90
CA PHE A 44 9.98 7.02 -11.17
C PHE A 44 11.08 7.78 -10.41
N ALA A 45 11.22 7.50 -9.12
CA ALA A 45 12.34 8.00 -8.33
C ALA A 45 13.50 7.01 -8.42
N ARG A 46 14.59 7.41 -9.10
CA ARG A 46 15.80 6.57 -9.21
C ARG A 46 16.35 6.22 -7.81
N GLY A 47 16.59 4.92 -7.58
CA GLY A 47 16.98 4.35 -6.30
C GLY A 47 15.82 4.21 -5.29
N GLY A 48 14.59 4.46 -5.72
CA GLY A 48 13.35 4.33 -4.97
C GLY A 48 12.95 5.53 -4.12
N THR A 49 11.74 5.45 -3.57
CA THR A 49 11.10 6.50 -2.77
C THR A 49 11.93 6.89 -1.55
N HIS A 50 12.73 5.96 -1.01
CA HIS A 50 13.66 6.26 0.08
C HIS A 50 14.70 7.32 -0.30
N GLN A 51 15.10 7.45 -1.57
CA GLN A 51 16.02 8.52 -1.98
C GLN A 51 15.41 9.91 -1.82
N ILE A 52 14.09 10.05 -2.01
CA ILE A 52 13.37 11.31 -1.78
C ILE A 52 13.43 11.67 -0.29
N ALA A 53 13.15 10.70 0.59
CA ALA A 53 13.23 10.88 2.04
C ALA A 53 14.67 11.24 2.49
N HIS A 54 15.69 10.55 1.96
CA HIS A 54 17.09 10.87 2.23
C HIS A 54 17.49 12.26 1.74
N ALA A 55 17.03 12.69 0.56
CA ALA A 55 17.30 14.01 0.03
C ALA A 55 16.67 15.09 0.93
N ALA A 56 15.40 14.91 1.30
CA ALA A 56 14.70 15.80 2.23
C ALA A 56 15.40 15.88 3.59
N HIS A 57 15.78 14.73 4.17
CA HIS A 57 16.52 14.66 5.42
C HIS A 57 17.85 15.44 5.34
N LYS A 58 18.64 15.24 4.27
CA LYS A 58 19.91 15.96 4.07
C LYS A 58 19.71 17.48 4.00
N MET A 59 18.67 17.95 3.30
CA MET A 59 18.36 19.37 3.21
C MET A 59 17.96 19.95 4.57
N LEU A 60 17.07 19.26 5.30
CA LEU A 60 16.60 19.69 6.61
C LEU A 60 17.73 19.74 7.64
N VAL A 61 18.61 18.72 7.68
CA VAL A 61 19.77 18.71 8.58
C VAL A 61 20.72 19.87 8.26
N ARG A 62 21.00 20.13 6.97
CA ARG A 62 21.82 21.26 6.54
C ARG A 62 21.24 22.59 7.01
N ASP A 63 19.92 22.72 6.98
CA ASP A 63 19.21 23.94 7.37
C ASP A 63 18.97 24.02 8.90
N GLY A 64 19.53 23.08 9.67
CA GLY A 64 19.59 23.11 11.14
C GLY A 64 18.50 22.30 11.85
N CYS A 65 17.69 21.52 11.13
CA CYS A 65 16.74 20.60 11.75
C CYS A 65 17.47 19.47 12.50
N LYS A 66 16.93 19.11 13.66
CA LYS A 66 17.39 17.97 14.46
C LYS A 66 16.39 16.84 14.34
N PHE A 67 16.89 15.62 14.16
CA PHE A 67 16.10 14.41 14.07
C PHE A 67 16.40 13.54 15.29
N PHE A 68 15.35 12.98 15.87
CA PHE A 68 15.41 12.11 17.03
C PHE A 68 14.66 10.83 16.68
N THR A 69 15.39 9.73 16.50
CA THR A 69 14.81 8.39 16.26
C THR A 69 14.75 7.62 17.57
N HIS A 70 13.89 6.61 17.64
CA HIS A 70 13.66 5.82 18.86
C HIS A 70 13.20 6.68 20.06
N CYS A 71 12.57 7.82 19.78
CA CYS A 71 11.98 8.72 20.76
C CYS A 71 10.46 8.75 20.56
N GLU A 72 9.76 7.75 21.10
CA GLU A 72 8.31 7.64 20.93
C GLU A 72 7.60 8.77 21.69
N VAL A 73 6.70 9.46 21.00
CA VAL A 73 5.86 10.51 21.58
C VAL A 73 4.66 9.87 22.27
N GLU A 74 4.48 10.16 23.55
CA GLU A 74 3.36 9.69 24.36
C GLU A 74 2.16 10.63 24.25
N LYS A 75 2.38 11.94 24.44
CA LYS A 75 1.31 12.94 24.48
C LYS A 75 1.74 14.29 23.93
N VAL A 76 0.78 15.06 23.43
CA VAL A 76 0.93 16.50 23.22
C VAL A 76 0.73 17.21 24.56
N ILE A 77 1.61 18.16 24.88
CA ILE A 77 1.46 19.01 26.06
C ILE A 77 0.55 20.17 25.67
N ILE A 78 -0.61 20.26 26.32
CA ILE A 78 -1.62 21.30 26.03
C ILE A 78 -1.80 22.17 27.26
N GLU A 79 -1.65 23.48 27.08
CA GLU A 79 -1.84 24.48 28.12
C GLU A 79 -2.77 25.59 27.62
N ASN A 80 -3.84 25.88 28.37
CA ASN A 80 -4.83 26.91 28.01
C ASN A 80 -5.42 26.74 26.59
N GLY A 81 -5.58 25.49 26.14
CA GLY A 81 -6.10 25.17 24.80
C GLY A 81 -5.07 25.27 23.67
N GLU A 82 -3.78 25.47 23.98
CA GLU A 82 -2.71 25.57 22.98
C GLU A 82 -1.68 24.44 23.15
N ALA A 83 -1.26 23.82 22.05
CA ALA A 83 -0.18 22.84 22.05
C ALA A 83 1.17 23.51 22.31
N LYS A 84 1.79 23.22 23.47
CA LYS A 84 3.06 23.79 23.93
C LYS A 84 4.27 22.89 23.75
N GLY A 85 4.06 21.64 23.34
CA GLY A 85 5.15 20.69 23.15
C GLY A 85 4.68 19.26 23.09
N ILE A 86 5.61 18.35 23.31
CA ILE A 86 5.38 16.91 23.35
C ILE A 86 6.05 16.30 24.57
N ARG A 87 5.47 15.22 25.09
CA ARG A 87 6.07 14.34 26.09
C ARG A 87 6.42 13.01 25.44
N LEU A 88 7.63 12.53 25.67
CA LEU A 88 8.10 11.22 25.24
C LEU A 88 7.73 10.14 26.25
N THR A 89 7.75 8.88 25.84
CA THR A 89 7.42 7.72 26.69
C THR A 89 8.37 7.52 27.88
N ASP A 90 9.57 8.11 27.84
CA ASP A 90 10.52 8.12 28.97
C ASP A 90 10.25 9.25 29.98
N GLY A 91 9.21 10.07 29.74
CA GLY A 91 8.85 11.22 30.55
C GLY A 91 9.54 12.53 30.15
N THR A 92 10.46 12.53 29.18
CA THR A 92 11.11 13.74 28.67
C THR A 92 10.09 14.67 28.02
N GLU A 93 10.15 15.96 28.34
CA GLU A 93 9.30 16.98 27.73
C GLU A 93 10.10 17.89 26.79
N ILE A 94 9.54 18.13 25.61
CA ILE A 94 10.13 18.98 24.57
C ILE A 94 9.14 20.10 24.24
N GLY A 95 9.50 21.32 24.61
CA GLY A 95 8.69 22.51 24.34
C GLY A 95 8.77 22.99 22.89
N ALA A 96 7.65 23.46 22.35
CA ALA A 96 7.51 24.09 21.04
C ALA A 96 7.10 25.56 21.20
N ARG A 97 7.80 26.45 20.48
CA ARG A 97 7.56 27.91 20.55
C ARG A 97 6.54 28.43 19.54
N LYS A 98 6.19 27.63 18.52
CA LYS A 98 5.38 28.07 17.37
C LYS A 98 4.28 27.08 17.02
N LEU A 99 4.64 25.81 16.84
CA LEU A 99 3.72 24.79 16.37
C LEU A 99 4.21 23.39 16.77
N VAL A 100 3.26 22.51 17.05
CA VAL A 100 3.47 21.05 17.11
C VAL A 100 2.76 20.46 15.89
N VAL A 101 3.48 19.67 15.09
CA VAL A 101 2.93 19.03 13.87
C VAL A 101 3.09 17.53 13.98
N SER A 102 2.03 16.80 13.68
CA SER A 102 2.07 15.37 13.42
C SER A 102 2.03 15.12 11.92
N ALA A 103 2.79 14.14 11.44
CA ALA A 103 2.74 13.65 10.08
C ALA A 103 2.82 12.12 10.09
N GLY A 104 1.93 11.47 9.33
CA GLY A 104 1.93 10.03 9.16
C GLY A 104 1.22 9.21 10.25
N LEU A 105 0.49 9.85 11.17
CA LEU A 105 -0.39 9.15 12.12
C LEU A 105 -1.84 9.15 11.64
N THR A 106 -2.62 8.15 12.05
CA THR A 106 -4.06 8.14 11.75
C THR A 106 -4.78 9.26 12.52
N PRO A 107 -5.95 9.73 12.04
CA PRO A 107 -6.76 10.69 12.79
C PRO A 107 -7.08 10.22 14.21
N ALA A 108 -7.37 8.93 14.41
CA ALA A 108 -7.64 8.37 15.72
C ALA A 108 -6.42 8.45 16.66
N GLN A 109 -5.23 8.11 16.17
CA GLN A 109 -3.99 8.20 16.95
C GLN A 109 -3.66 9.64 17.34
N LEU A 110 -3.85 10.59 16.41
CA LEU A 110 -3.63 11.99 16.71
C LEU A 110 -4.65 12.52 17.71
N CYS A 111 -5.94 12.32 17.46
CA CYS A 111 -7.02 12.88 18.26
C CYS A 111 -7.14 12.24 19.64
N PHE A 112 -7.03 10.92 19.75
CA PHE A 112 -7.34 10.20 20.98
C PHE A 112 -6.09 9.80 21.76
N ASP A 113 -5.06 9.31 21.09
CA ASP A 113 -3.84 8.87 21.78
C ASP A 113 -2.95 10.05 22.15
N LEU A 114 -2.63 10.94 21.20
CA LEU A 114 -1.69 12.04 21.41
C LEU A 114 -2.34 13.28 22.04
N ILE A 115 -3.44 13.76 21.49
CA ILE A 115 -4.13 14.97 21.95
C ILE A 115 -4.99 14.66 23.18
N GLY A 116 -5.81 13.60 23.10
CA GLY A 116 -6.79 13.24 24.13
C GLY A 116 -8.21 13.64 23.74
N ARG A 117 -9.16 12.71 23.88
CA ARG A 117 -10.57 12.88 23.50
C ARG A 117 -11.23 14.08 24.17
N GLU A 118 -10.79 14.45 25.36
CA GLU A 118 -11.29 15.58 26.15
C GLU A 118 -11.00 16.95 25.52
N TYR A 119 -10.05 17.03 24.59
CA TYR A 119 -9.73 18.26 23.84
C TYR A 119 -10.37 18.30 22.45
N ILE A 120 -11.10 17.27 22.06
CA ILE A 120 -11.72 17.14 20.74
C ILE A 120 -13.23 17.34 20.87
N ASP A 121 -13.80 18.21 20.03
CA ASP A 121 -15.25 18.41 20.01
C ASP A 121 -15.98 17.15 19.56
N ASP A 122 -17.19 16.92 20.09
CA ASP A 122 -17.91 15.67 19.85
C ASP A 122 -18.24 15.42 18.38
N LYS A 123 -18.41 16.49 17.58
CA LYS A 123 -18.68 16.33 16.15
C LYS A 123 -17.45 15.81 15.42
N LEU A 124 -16.27 16.34 15.72
CA LEU A 124 -15.01 15.83 15.15
C LEU A 124 -14.70 14.43 15.66
N ALA A 125 -14.85 14.18 16.96
CA ALA A 125 -14.62 12.86 17.53
C ALA A 125 -15.50 11.78 16.88
N ASN A 126 -16.80 12.02 16.78
CA ASN A 126 -17.72 11.10 16.10
C ASN A 126 -17.33 10.84 14.65
N ARG A 127 -16.79 11.85 13.93
CA ARG A 127 -16.32 11.66 12.55
C ARG A 127 -15.09 10.77 12.49
N VAL A 128 -14.14 10.96 13.41
CA VAL A 128 -12.92 10.15 13.48
C VAL A 128 -13.26 8.70 13.86
N GLU A 129 -14.20 8.49 14.79
CA GLU A 129 -14.68 7.16 15.20
C GLU A 129 -15.44 6.40 14.09
N LEU A 130 -16.00 7.13 13.12
CA LEU A 130 -16.72 6.56 11.98
C LEU A 130 -15.84 6.33 10.75
N LEU A 131 -14.55 6.65 10.81
CA LEU A 131 -13.64 6.33 9.71
C LEU A 131 -13.50 4.80 9.60
N GLU A 132 -13.58 4.30 8.37
CA GLU A 132 -13.25 2.91 8.08
C GLU A 132 -11.74 2.69 8.28
N THR A 133 -11.36 1.64 9.01
CA THR A 133 -9.96 1.34 9.34
C THR A 133 -9.53 -0.05 8.93
N SER A 134 -10.44 -0.86 8.39
CA SER A 134 -10.21 -2.29 8.17
C SER A 134 -10.24 -2.71 6.69
N PHE A 135 -10.68 -1.83 5.80
CA PHE A 135 -10.58 -1.99 4.35
C PHE A 135 -9.27 -1.39 3.82
N GLY A 136 -8.79 -1.85 2.66
CA GLY A 136 -7.61 -1.31 2.00
C GLY A 136 -6.31 -1.96 2.49
N CYS A 137 -6.39 -3.19 2.97
CA CYS A 137 -5.24 -3.96 3.43
C CYS A 137 -4.61 -4.73 2.26
N LEU A 138 -3.30 -4.60 2.06
CA LEU A 138 -2.62 -5.12 0.87
C LEU A 138 -1.61 -6.24 1.20
N MET A 139 -1.54 -7.24 0.34
CA MET A 139 -0.47 -8.24 0.27
C MET A 139 0.57 -7.76 -0.74
N TRP A 140 1.74 -7.40 -0.24
CA TRP A 140 2.82 -6.80 -1.02
C TRP A 140 4.02 -7.74 -1.08
N TYR A 141 4.11 -8.51 -2.16
CA TYR A 141 5.17 -9.49 -2.31
C TYR A 141 6.22 -8.97 -3.27
N THR A 142 7.48 -9.08 -2.88
CA THR A 142 8.61 -8.64 -3.70
C THR A 142 9.49 -9.84 -4.00
N PHE A 143 9.59 -10.18 -5.28
CA PHE A 143 10.34 -11.33 -5.77
C PHE A 143 11.70 -10.89 -6.31
N ALA A 144 12.75 -11.54 -5.83
CA ALA A 144 14.06 -11.52 -6.48
C ALA A 144 14.11 -12.63 -7.53
N LEU A 145 14.47 -12.28 -8.77
CA LEU A 145 14.32 -13.14 -9.94
C LEU A 145 15.65 -13.33 -10.68
N HIS A 146 15.80 -14.51 -11.29
CA HIS A 146 16.93 -14.81 -12.19
C HIS A 146 16.78 -14.11 -13.54
N GLU A 147 15.59 -14.10 -14.12
CA GLU A 147 15.21 -13.41 -15.35
C GLU A 147 13.95 -12.56 -15.11
N ALA A 148 13.81 -11.45 -15.84
CA ALA A 148 12.56 -10.68 -15.83
C ALA A 148 11.37 -11.53 -16.33
N PRO A 149 10.14 -11.22 -15.89
CA PRO A 149 8.94 -11.81 -16.49
C PRO A 149 8.91 -11.59 -18.01
N LYS A 150 8.51 -12.61 -18.76
CA LYS A 150 8.34 -12.57 -20.22
C LYS A 150 6.88 -12.85 -20.54
N TYR A 151 6.10 -11.79 -20.80
CA TYR A 151 4.67 -11.93 -20.97
C TYR A 151 4.32 -12.37 -22.40
N GLU A 152 3.33 -13.24 -22.55
CA GLU A 152 2.85 -13.66 -23.88
C GLU A 152 2.35 -12.46 -24.71
N ALA A 153 1.77 -11.48 -24.02
CA ALA A 153 1.23 -10.27 -24.62
C ALA A 153 2.29 -9.35 -25.25
N GLU A 154 3.58 -9.52 -24.93
CA GLU A 154 4.69 -8.81 -25.59
C GLU A 154 4.71 -9.06 -27.11
N ALA A 155 4.13 -10.18 -27.57
CA ALA A 155 4.06 -10.52 -29.00
C ALA A 155 3.21 -9.54 -29.82
N PHE A 156 2.20 -8.91 -29.20
CA PHE A 156 1.32 -7.94 -29.87
C PHE A 156 1.40 -6.53 -29.25
N ASN A 157 1.92 -6.40 -28.04
CA ASN A 157 2.19 -5.12 -27.38
C ASN A 157 3.54 -5.16 -26.63
N PRO A 158 4.66 -4.81 -27.28
CA PRO A 158 6.00 -4.85 -26.68
C PRO A 158 6.16 -3.99 -25.42
N ASP A 159 5.37 -2.92 -25.26
CA ASP A 159 5.41 -2.01 -24.11
C ASP A 159 4.94 -2.69 -22.80
N ILE A 160 4.40 -3.91 -22.88
CA ILE A 160 4.09 -4.72 -21.69
C ILE A 160 5.36 -5.14 -20.97
N HIS A 161 6.48 -5.29 -21.67
CA HIS A 161 7.73 -5.75 -21.08
C HIS A 161 8.19 -4.84 -19.94
N ASP A 162 8.09 -3.53 -20.12
CA ASP A 162 8.48 -2.49 -19.15
C ASP A 162 7.29 -1.81 -18.46
N CYS A 163 6.09 -2.40 -18.56
CA CYS A 163 4.92 -1.94 -17.82
C CYS A 163 5.12 -2.12 -16.30
N LEU A 164 5.10 -1.00 -15.57
CA LEU A 164 5.42 -0.97 -14.13
C LEU A 164 4.20 -1.23 -13.22
N TRP A 165 3.00 -1.24 -13.80
CA TRP A 165 1.76 -1.59 -13.12
C TRP A 165 0.89 -2.36 -14.10
N LEU A 166 0.99 -3.69 -14.06
CA LEU A 166 0.25 -4.59 -14.93
C LEU A 166 -0.74 -5.40 -14.10
N GLY A 167 -2.03 -5.24 -14.36
CA GLY A 167 -3.06 -6.10 -13.78
C GLY A 167 -3.04 -7.50 -14.42
N LEU A 168 -3.07 -8.54 -13.59
CA LEU A 168 -3.22 -9.93 -14.02
C LEU A 168 -4.65 -10.36 -13.69
N GLN A 169 -5.50 -10.44 -14.72
CA GLN A 169 -6.90 -10.84 -14.59
C GLN A 169 -7.27 -11.77 -15.75
N PRO A 170 -8.09 -12.81 -15.50
CA PRO A 170 -8.41 -13.84 -16.49
C PRO A 170 -9.12 -13.26 -17.72
N ASP A 171 -9.94 -12.25 -17.51
CA ASP A 171 -10.67 -11.54 -18.55
C ASP A 171 -10.95 -10.08 -18.11
N PRO A 172 -11.48 -9.21 -18.98
CA PRO A 172 -11.69 -7.80 -18.64
C PRO A 172 -13.01 -7.52 -17.89
N ASP A 173 -13.71 -8.52 -17.35
CA ASP A 173 -14.94 -8.29 -16.56
C ASP A 173 -14.62 -7.45 -15.31
N PRO A 174 -15.16 -6.21 -15.20
CA PRO A 174 -14.96 -5.39 -14.01
C PRO A 174 -15.57 -6.02 -12.75
N GLY A 175 -16.45 -7.01 -12.92
CA GLY A 175 -17.00 -7.83 -11.85
C GLY A 175 -15.93 -8.52 -10.99
N HIS A 176 -14.77 -8.89 -11.55
CA HIS A 176 -13.66 -9.48 -10.77
C HIS A 176 -13.21 -8.55 -9.64
N VAL A 177 -12.96 -7.28 -9.96
CA VAL A 177 -12.50 -6.28 -8.98
C VAL A 177 -13.61 -5.97 -7.94
N ILE A 178 -14.87 -5.96 -8.36
CA ILE A 178 -16.00 -5.80 -7.43
C ILE A 178 -16.03 -6.95 -6.43
N ARG A 179 -15.90 -8.20 -6.92
CA ARG A 179 -15.93 -9.39 -6.08
C ARG A 179 -14.73 -9.45 -5.14
N GLU A 180 -13.54 -9.05 -5.60
CA GLU A 180 -12.34 -8.90 -4.75
C GLU A 180 -12.61 -7.96 -3.56
N CYS A 181 -13.16 -6.76 -3.80
CA CYS A 181 -13.54 -5.82 -2.72
C CYS A 181 -14.62 -6.42 -1.79
N MET A 182 -15.57 -7.17 -2.33
CA MET A 182 -16.59 -7.86 -1.51
C MET A 182 -15.97 -8.92 -0.60
N TRP A 183 -15.00 -9.70 -1.10
CA TRP A 183 -14.28 -10.69 -0.29
C TRP A 183 -13.56 -10.03 0.89
N GLU A 184 -12.83 -8.93 0.66
CA GLU A 184 -12.18 -8.19 1.74
C GLU A 184 -13.20 -7.64 2.75
N LYS A 185 -14.32 -7.07 2.29
CA LYS A 185 -15.41 -6.60 3.18
C LYS A 185 -16.02 -7.72 4.03
N MET A 186 -16.04 -8.94 3.51
CA MET A 186 -16.41 -10.15 4.26
C MET A 186 -15.27 -10.68 5.14
N ARG A 187 -14.11 -10.02 5.14
CA ARG A 187 -12.87 -10.41 5.83
C ARG A 187 -12.38 -11.79 5.37
N MET A 188 -12.41 -12.02 4.06
CA MET A 188 -11.99 -13.25 3.43
C MET A 188 -11.09 -12.97 2.23
N PHE A 189 -10.18 -13.89 1.95
CA PHE A 189 -9.53 -13.93 0.65
C PHE A 189 -10.51 -14.46 -0.42
N PRO A 190 -10.33 -14.11 -1.70
CA PRO A 190 -11.06 -14.76 -2.77
C PRO A 190 -10.81 -16.29 -2.77
N PRO A 191 -11.77 -17.10 -3.27
CA PRO A 191 -11.61 -18.55 -3.37
C PRO A 191 -10.36 -18.95 -4.16
N ARG A 192 -9.81 -20.12 -3.84
CA ARG A 192 -8.56 -20.62 -4.43
C ARG A 192 -8.73 -21.27 -5.82
N ASP A 193 -9.84 -21.01 -6.49
CA ASP A 193 -9.98 -21.21 -7.94
C ASP A 193 -9.27 -20.09 -8.73
N LEU A 194 -8.80 -19.04 -8.04
CA LEU A 194 -7.99 -17.94 -8.56
C LEU A 194 -8.74 -17.00 -9.51
N GLU A 195 -10.05 -17.18 -9.70
CA GLU A 195 -10.84 -16.38 -10.65
C GLU A 195 -10.99 -14.93 -10.21
N ASP A 196 -11.17 -14.69 -8.91
CA ASP A 196 -11.43 -13.36 -8.34
C ASP A 196 -10.18 -12.66 -7.79
N TYR A 197 -9.00 -13.25 -7.99
CA TYR A 197 -7.74 -12.58 -7.68
C TYR A 197 -7.40 -11.59 -8.79
N CYS A 198 -7.09 -10.36 -8.42
CA CYS A 198 -6.75 -9.30 -9.38
C CYS A 198 -5.36 -8.70 -9.07
N PRO A 199 -4.27 -9.48 -8.93
CA PRO A 199 -3.00 -8.92 -8.52
C PRO A 199 -2.46 -7.98 -9.59
N THR A 200 -1.76 -6.94 -9.17
CA THR A 200 -0.92 -6.14 -10.07
C THR A 200 0.53 -6.52 -9.87
N VAL A 201 1.31 -6.43 -10.94
CA VAL A 201 2.74 -6.76 -10.94
C VAL A 201 3.56 -5.67 -11.65
N GLY A 202 4.81 -5.49 -11.24
CA GLY A 202 5.72 -4.53 -11.85
C GLY A 202 7.18 -4.88 -11.62
N CYS A 203 7.99 -4.96 -12.68
CA CYS A 203 9.42 -5.27 -12.60
C CYS A 203 10.27 -3.99 -12.59
N HIS A 204 10.36 -3.33 -11.44
CA HIS A 204 11.04 -2.03 -11.31
C HIS A 204 12.51 -2.03 -11.76
N SER A 205 13.18 -3.19 -11.66
CA SER A 205 14.58 -3.34 -12.10
C SER A 205 14.81 -3.19 -13.60
N LEU A 206 13.76 -3.31 -14.44
CA LEU A 206 13.86 -3.07 -15.88
C LEU A 206 14.08 -1.58 -16.20
N VAL A 207 13.51 -0.69 -15.39
CA VAL A 207 13.63 0.76 -15.56
C VAL A 207 14.80 1.31 -14.74
N ASP A 208 15.03 0.79 -13.53
CA ASP A 208 16.18 1.17 -12.72
C ASP A 208 17.02 -0.06 -12.32
N PRO A 209 18.13 -0.31 -13.04
CA PRO A 209 19.03 -1.42 -12.75
C PRO A 209 19.66 -1.38 -11.35
N SER A 210 19.57 -0.27 -10.61
CA SER A 210 20.10 -0.21 -9.23
C SER A 210 19.30 -1.04 -8.22
N TYR A 211 18.08 -1.47 -8.57
CA TYR A 211 17.23 -2.30 -7.73
C TYR A 211 17.70 -3.75 -7.60
N ALA A 212 18.54 -4.22 -8.52
CA ALA A 212 18.97 -5.61 -8.58
C ALA A 212 20.45 -5.75 -8.97
N PRO A 213 21.14 -6.82 -8.56
CA PRO A 213 22.46 -7.14 -9.10
C PRO A 213 22.43 -7.30 -10.63
N PRO A 214 23.57 -7.11 -11.34
CA PRO A 214 23.63 -7.29 -12.78
C PRO A 214 23.09 -8.65 -13.25
N GLY A 215 22.16 -8.62 -14.21
CA GLY A 215 21.51 -9.81 -14.76
C GLY A 215 20.50 -10.48 -13.82
N LYS A 216 20.08 -9.79 -12.75
CA LYS A 216 18.99 -10.21 -11.85
C LYS A 216 17.91 -9.14 -11.85
N HIS A 217 16.73 -9.52 -11.39
CA HIS A 217 15.56 -8.65 -11.42
C HIS A 217 14.82 -8.64 -10.09
N VAL A 218 14.10 -7.55 -9.85
CA VAL A 218 13.18 -7.40 -8.72
C VAL A 218 11.84 -6.99 -9.28
N ALA A 219 10.82 -7.76 -8.94
CA ALA A 219 9.44 -7.49 -9.30
C ALA A 219 8.56 -7.48 -8.05
N HIS A 220 7.66 -6.51 -8.01
CA HIS A 220 6.74 -6.28 -6.91
C HIS A 220 5.32 -6.63 -7.34
N THR A 221 4.53 -7.12 -6.40
CA THR A 221 3.13 -7.45 -6.63
C THR A 221 2.23 -6.89 -5.54
N GLU A 222 0.97 -6.62 -5.89
CA GLU A 222 -0.03 -6.10 -4.97
C GLU A 222 -1.38 -6.79 -5.18
N GLN A 223 -2.00 -7.19 -4.07
CA GLN A 223 -3.30 -7.84 -4.02
C GLN A 223 -4.06 -7.39 -2.77
N LEU A 224 -5.36 -7.22 -2.89
CA LEU A 224 -6.23 -6.88 -1.76
C LEU A 224 -6.35 -8.06 -0.79
N SER A 225 -6.47 -7.77 0.51
CA SER A 225 -6.49 -8.80 1.55
C SER A 225 -7.28 -8.39 2.79
N PRO A 226 -7.78 -9.36 3.58
CA PRO A 226 -8.41 -9.06 4.86
C PRO A 226 -7.47 -8.33 5.84
N PRO A 227 -8.04 -7.56 6.79
CA PRO A 227 -7.25 -6.87 7.80
C PRO A 227 -6.48 -7.86 8.68
N ALA A 228 -5.36 -7.39 9.24
CA ALA A 228 -4.47 -8.15 10.09
C ALA A 228 -5.19 -8.85 11.26
N SER A 229 -6.23 -8.22 11.79
CA SER A 229 -7.07 -8.68 12.90
C SER A 229 -7.95 -9.90 12.56
N THR A 230 -8.04 -10.28 11.29
CA THR A 230 -8.87 -11.41 10.81
C THR A 230 -8.31 -12.77 11.20
N TYR A 231 -6.98 -12.92 11.17
CA TYR A 231 -6.31 -14.20 11.38
C TYR A 231 -5.27 -14.11 12.49
N THR A 232 -4.99 -15.24 13.13
CA THR A 232 -3.90 -15.36 14.10
C THR A 232 -2.53 -15.27 13.42
N GLU A 233 -1.49 -14.96 14.19
CA GLU A 233 -0.10 -14.94 13.69
C GLU A 233 0.28 -16.24 12.97
N ARG A 234 -0.12 -17.39 13.54
CA ARG A 234 0.17 -18.70 12.96
C ARG A 234 -0.50 -18.88 11.59
N GLU A 235 -1.77 -18.50 11.48
CA GLU A 235 -2.51 -18.56 10.22
C GLU A 235 -1.89 -17.62 9.18
N TRP A 236 -1.46 -16.41 9.57
CA TRP A 236 -0.73 -15.51 8.68
C TRP A 236 0.56 -16.12 8.13
N LEU A 237 1.32 -16.88 8.94
CA LEU A 237 2.52 -17.58 8.46
C LEU A 237 2.20 -18.67 7.44
N GLU A 238 1.03 -19.31 7.55
CA GLU A 238 0.55 -20.32 6.59
C GLU A 238 0.02 -19.67 5.31
N ILE A 239 -0.84 -18.66 5.45
CA ILE A 239 -1.36 -17.81 4.35
C ILE A 239 -0.21 -17.25 3.54
N LYS A 240 0.87 -16.81 4.19
CA LYS A 240 2.00 -16.20 3.49
C LYS A 240 2.62 -17.13 2.45
N LYS A 241 2.87 -18.37 2.85
CA LYS A 241 3.44 -19.40 1.99
C LYS A 241 2.44 -19.77 0.90
N GLN A 242 1.19 -19.96 1.29
CA GLN A 242 0.16 -20.38 0.36
C GLN A 242 -0.09 -19.36 -0.75
N TYR A 243 -0.14 -18.08 -0.37
CA TYR A 243 -0.37 -16.99 -1.31
C TYR A 243 0.82 -16.79 -2.27
N ALA A 244 2.05 -17.08 -1.84
CA ALA A 244 3.19 -17.06 -2.76
C ALA A 244 3.03 -18.08 -3.90
N ASP A 245 2.56 -19.30 -3.57
CA ASP A 245 2.27 -20.33 -4.58
C ASP A 245 1.11 -19.92 -5.50
N ASP A 246 0.04 -19.34 -4.94
CA ASP A 246 -1.12 -18.86 -5.71
C ASP A 246 -0.71 -17.76 -6.69
N LEU A 247 0.10 -16.81 -6.23
CA LEU A 247 0.58 -15.71 -7.06
C LEU A 247 1.50 -16.19 -8.18
N ILE A 248 2.39 -17.15 -7.92
CA ILE A 248 3.21 -17.76 -8.98
C ILE A 248 2.33 -18.52 -9.99
N ALA A 249 1.30 -19.24 -9.51
CA ALA A 249 0.36 -19.94 -10.38
C ALA A 249 -0.46 -18.98 -11.26
N ILE A 250 -0.87 -17.82 -10.75
CA ILE A 250 -1.51 -16.75 -11.54
C ILE A 250 -0.49 -16.18 -12.53
N TRP A 251 0.70 -15.80 -12.06
CA TRP A 251 1.70 -15.13 -12.89
C TRP A 251 2.16 -15.99 -14.06
N GLN A 252 2.34 -17.30 -13.85
CA GLN A 252 2.74 -18.24 -14.88
C GLN A 252 1.75 -18.31 -16.06
N GLN A 253 0.47 -18.02 -15.83
CA GLN A 253 -0.54 -18.01 -16.89
C GLN A 253 -0.30 -16.89 -17.92
N TYR A 254 0.33 -15.79 -17.50
CA TYR A 254 0.60 -14.63 -18.36
C TYR A 254 2.08 -14.52 -18.77
N ALA A 255 2.98 -15.02 -17.92
CA ALA A 255 4.42 -15.05 -18.15
C ALA A 255 4.96 -16.47 -17.89
N PRO A 256 5.05 -17.34 -18.92
CA PRO A 256 5.37 -18.76 -18.74
C PRO A 256 6.72 -19.06 -18.05
N ASN A 257 7.65 -18.11 -18.06
CA ASN A 257 8.94 -18.22 -17.36
C ASN A 257 8.86 -17.90 -15.86
N MET A 258 7.74 -17.40 -15.37
CA MET A 258 7.51 -17.12 -13.96
C MET A 258 7.14 -18.38 -13.20
N THR A 259 8.16 -19.18 -12.92
CA THR A 259 8.09 -20.38 -12.09
C THR A 259 8.97 -20.22 -10.86
N TRP A 260 8.83 -21.12 -9.87
CA TRP A 260 9.71 -21.16 -8.71
C TRP A 260 11.20 -21.34 -9.08
N ASP A 261 11.53 -21.94 -10.23
CA ASP A 261 12.93 -22.04 -10.70
C ASP A 261 13.52 -20.68 -11.10
N ASN A 262 12.68 -19.71 -11.46
CA ASN A 262 13.12 -18.34 -11.75
C ASN A 262 13.24 -17.48 -10.47
N VAL A 263 12.65 -17.92 -9.35
CA VAL A 263 12.61 -17.17 -8.08
C VAL A 263 13.83 -17.50 -7.23
N ILE A 264 14.58 -16.46 -6.85
CA ILE A 264 15.71 -16.55 -5.91
C ILE A 264 15.21 -16.52 -4.47
N GLY A 265 14.22 -15.68 -4.22
CA GLY A 265 13.62 -15.46 -2.92
C GLY A 265 12.47 -14.47 -3.03
N VAL A 266 11.63 -14.45 -1.99
CA VAL A 266 10.47 -13.57 -1.91
C VAL A 266 10.43 -12.93 -0.52
N ASP A 267 10.19 -11.62 -0.50
CA ASP A 267 9.79 -10.88 0.70
C ASP A 267 8.25 -10.80 0.73
N THR A 268 7.64 -11.32 1.79
CA THR A 268 6.20 -11.58 1.88
C THR A 268 5.53 -10.63 2.87
N ASN A 269 5.39 -9.35 2.52
CA ASN A 269 4.83 -8.35 3.40
C ASN A 269 3.29 -8.42 3.39
N THR A 270 2.68 -8.64 4.55
CA THR A 270 1.22 -8.74 4.71
C THR A 270 0.68 -7.67 5.66
N PRO A 271 -0.65 -7.46 5.75
CA PRO A 271 -1.22 -6.53 6.72
C PRO A 271 -0.77 -6.82 8.16
N TYR A 272 -0.51 -8.09 8.48
CA TYR A 272 0.03 -8.49 9.78
C TYR A 272 1.46 -7.98 10.02
N ASP A 273 2.32 -7.96 9.01
CA ASP A 273 3.66 -7.37 9.13
C ASP A 273 3.61 -5.85 9.21
N CYS A 274 2.61 -5.23 8.58
CA CYS A 274 2.38 -3.78 8.66
C CYS A 274 2.12 -3.32 10.10
N LEU A 275 1.69 -4.21 11.01
CA LEU A 275 1.53 -3.90 12.45
C LEU A 275 2.83 -3.51 13.15
N ARG A 276 4.00 -3.79 12.55
CA ARG A 276 5.30 -3.26 13.02
C ARG A 276 5.36 -1.73 12.92
N MET A 277 4.57 -1.14 12.03
CA MET A 277 4.41 0.30 11.87
C MET A 277 3.18 0.76 12.65
N LYS A 278 3.40 1.55 13.72
CA LYS A 278 2.32 1.98 14.62
C LYS A 278 1.18 2.66 13.87
N ASN A 279 1.48 3.45 12.84
CA ASN A 279 0.47 4.17 12.06
C ASN A 279 -0.42 3.31 11.17
N LEU A 280 -0.09 2.03 10.97
CA LEU A 280 -0.92 1.09 10.22
C LEU A 280 -1.64 0.10 11.17
N ALA A 281 -1.30 0.10 12.46
CA ALA A 281 -1.98 -0.70 13.46
C ALA A 281 -3.37 -0.11 13.80
N PRO A 282 -4.36 -0.93 14.18
CA PRO A 282 -4.26 -2.37 14.47
C PRO A 282 -4.58 -3.31 13.30
N ASP A 283 -5.07 -2.78 12.18
CA ASP A 283 -5.63 -3.58 11.09
C ASP A 283 -4.65 -3.79 9.93
N GLY A 284 -3.54 -3.07 9.89
CA GLY A 284 -2.57 -3.13 8.79
C GLY A 284 -3.03 -2.42 7.52
N THR A 285 -4.04 -1.56 7.62
CA THR A 285 -4.56 -0.80 6.48
C THR A 285 -3.59 0.27 6.02
N MET A 286 -3.53 0.48 4.71
CA MET A 286 -2.79 1.58 4.07
C MET A 286 -3.68 2.80 3.79
N ALA A 287 -4.99 2.72 4.07
CA ALA A 287 -5.99 3.76 3.83
C ALA A 287 -6.10 4.78 4.97
#